data_AF-A0A3N4MBL6-F1
#
_entry.id   AF-A0A3N4MBL6-F1
#
_cell.length_a   1.000
_cell.length_b   1.000
_cell.length_c   1.000
_cell.angle_alpha   90.00
_cell.angle_beta   90.00
_cell.angle_gamma   90.00
#
_symmetry.space_group_name_H-M   'P 1'
#
loop_
_entity.id
_entity.type
_entity.pdbx_description
1 polymer ?
#
loop_
_entity_poly.entity_id
_entity_poly.type
_entity_poly.pdbx_seq_one_letter_code
_entity_poly.pdbx_strand_id
1 'polypeptide(L)'
;MKLSILAPAVLICLISACSKGGDGPADPDTPNGVPTVIPLPAVAGENTFDLGPDADNVNLMGDLPGQVPVFPQLTKKTGKLIGYVTDLSGRPIEGAYIGVRSSAVGGLYSYSSGLSDNKGYYEMVVPQGAVHFWAGGVLVNYAGA
;
A
#
# COMPACT_ATOMS: atom_id res chain seq x y z
N MET A 1 -44.60 32.71 -49.34
CA MET A 1 -43.12 32.64 -49.35
C MET A 1 -42.71 31.46 -48.48
N LYS A 2 -42.36 30.31 -49.08
CA LYS A 2 -40.98 29.76 -49.15
C LYS A 2 -40.32 29.65 -47.76
N LEU A 3 -40.33 28.43 -47.19
CA LEU A 3 -39.16 27.53 -47.01
C LEU A 3 -38.29 27.98 -45.81
N SER A 4 -37.97 27.17 -44.80
CA SER A 4 -37.16 25.95 -44.91
C SER A 4 -37.13 25.16 -43.60
N ILE A 5 -37.04 23.85 -43.76
CA ILE A 5 -36.79 22.78 -42.77
C ILE A 5 -35.35 22.87 -42.23
N LEU A 6 -35.11 22.59 -40.95
CA LEU A 6 -33.91 21.86 -40.51
C LEU A 6 -34.10 21.20 -39.12
N ALA A 7 -33.96 19.88 -39.09
CA ALA A 7 -33.93 19.01 -37.92
C ALA A 7 -32.48 18.88 -37.38
N PRO A 8 -32.24 18.24 -36.21
CA PRO A 8 -31.17 18.56 -35.28
C PRO A 8 -29.85 17.84 -35.57
N ALA A 9 -28.71 18.50 -35.35
CA ALA A 9 -27.39 17.88 -35.36
C ALA A 9 -26.94 17.57 -33.92
N VAL A 10 -27.10 16.30 -33.55
CA VAL A 10 -26.47 15.64 -32.41
C VAL A 10 -24.95 15.72 -32.59
N LEU A 11 -24.26 16.44 -31.71
CA LEU A 11 -22.80 16.41 -31.62
C LEU A 11 -22.39 15.63 -30.37
N ILE A 12 -22.15 14.33 -30.58
CA ILE A 12 -21.53 13.43 -29.60
C ILE A 12 -20.05 13.80 -29.51
N CYS A 13 -19.65 14.49 -28.44
CA CYS A 13 -18.25 14.65 -28.06
C CYS A 13 -17.78 13.37 -27.33
N LEU A 14 -17.26 12.43 -28.10
CA LEU A 14 -16.40 11.35 -27.60
C LEU A 14 -15.04 11.96 -27.20
N ILE A 15 -14.93 12.44 -25.96
CA ILE A 15 -13.63 12.67 -25.34
C ILE A 15 -13.14 11.34 -24.77
N SER A 16 -12.28 10.67 -25.55
CA SER A 16 -11.35 9.66 -25.07
C SER A 16 -10.49 10.26 -23.96
N ALA A 17 -10.89 10.08 -22.71
CA ALA A 17 -10.04 10.29 -21.56
C ALA A 17 -9.11 9.07 -21.41
N CYS A 18 -8.03 9.07 -22.19
CA CYS A 18 -6.84 8.29 -21.83
C CYS A 18 -6.36 8.84 -20.47
N SER A 19 -6.54 8.05 -19.41
CA SER A 19 -5.99 8.30 -18.08
C SER A 19 -4.46 8.32 -18.20
N LYS A 20 -3.92 9.53 -18.41
CA LYS A 20 -2.50 9.80 -18.30
C LYS A 20 -2.25 9.97 -16.81
N GLY A 21 -1.59 8.98 -16.20
CA GLY A 21 -1.14 9.01 -14.81
C GLY A 21 -0.48 10.36 -14.54
N GLY A 22 -1.06 11.11 -13.60
CA GLY A 22 -0.61 12.44 -13.28
C GLY A 22 0.74 12.39 -12.59
N ASP A 23 1.77 12.88 -13.26
CA ASP A 23 2.90 13.53 -12.61
C ASP A 23 2.38 14.83 -11.98
N GLY A 24 1.69 14.69 -10.84
CA GLY A 24 1.48 15.82 -9.94
C GLY A 24 2.85 16.32 -9.46
N PRO A 25 2.99 17.62 -9.15
CA PRO A 25 4.24 18.13 -8.58
C PRO A 25 4.61 17.28 -7.36
N ALA A 26 5.85 16.78 -7.33
CA ALA A 26 6.37 16.04 -6.20
C ALA A 26 6.12 16.84 -4.92
N ASP A 27 5.36 16.26 -4.00
CA ASP A 27 5.13 16.87 -2.69
C ASP A 27 6.51 17.03 -2.02
N PRO A 28 6.95 18.27 -1.72
CA PRO A 28 8.26 18.52 -1.11
C PRO A 28 8.41 17.84 0.26
N ASP A 29 7.31 17.35 0.84
CA ASP A 29 7.25 16.66 2.12
C ASP A 29 7.35 15.13 2.00
N THR A 30 7.38 14.55 0.79
CA THR A 30 7.69 13.12 0.61
C THR A 30 9.19 12.90 0.81
N PRO A 31 9.63 12.09 1.78
CA PRO A 31 11.05 11.85 1.97
C PRO A 31 11.66 11.24 0.70
N ASN A 32 12.82 11.77 0.29
CA ASN A 32 13.57 11.35 -0.91
C ASN A 32 14.29 10.00 -0.72
N GLY A 33 13.57 8.99 -0.22
CA GLY A 33 14.08 7.64 -0.01
C GLY A 33 13.08 6.61 -0.51
N VAL A 34 13.57 5.65 -1.29
CA VAL A 34 12.88 4.38 -1.55
C VAL A 34 13.56 3.32 -0.67
N PRO A 35 12.82 2.41 -0.04
CA PRO A 35 13.42 1.31 0.71
C PRO A 35 14.39 0.49 -0.14
N THR A 36 15.43 -0.05 0.49
CA THR A 36 16.49 -0.78 -0.24
C THR A 36 15.99 -2.14 -0.65
N VAL A 37 16.04 -2.44 -1.95
CA VAL A 37 15.64 -3.74 -2.48
C VAL A 37 16.78 -4.76 -2.32
N ILE A 38 16.53 -5.84 -1.61
CA ILE A 38 17.43 -6.98 -1.41
C ILE A 38 16.85 -8.17 -2.20
N PRO A 39 17.67 -8.89 -3.01
CA PRO A 39 17.18 -10.07 -3.71
C PRO A 39 16.73 -11.14 -2.71
N LEU A 40 15.51 -11.63 -2.88
CA LEU A 40 15.01 -12.77 -2.13
C LEU A 40 15.61 -14.06 -2.69
N PRO A 41 15.94 -15.05 -1.82
CA PRO A 41 16.35 -16.36 -2.29
C PRO A 41 15.24 -16.97 -3.14
N ALA A 42 15.60 -17.50 -4.32
CA ALA A 42 14.64 -18.18 -5.18
C ALA A 42 14.12 -19.44 -4.47
N VAL A 43 12.81 -19.55 -4.34
CA VAL A 43 12.16 -20.79 -3.89
C VAL A 43 12.11 -21.72 -5.10
N ALA A 44 12.98 -22.73 -5.12
CA ALA A 44 13.06 -23.71 -6.21
C ALA A 44 13.33 -25.11 -5.66
N GLY A 45 12.83 -26.12 -6.37
CA GLY A 45 13.01 -27.54 -6.05
C GLY A 45 11.87 -28.15 -5.24
N GLU A 46 12.11 -29.36 -4.76
CA GLU A 46 11.21 -30.14 -3.90
C GLU A 46 11.91 -30.39 -2.56
N ASN A 47 11.15 -30.34 -1.47
CA ASN A 47 11.63 -30.73 -0.14
C ASN A 47 10.75 -31.87 0.39
N THR A 48 11.40 -32.89 0.95
CA THR A 48 10.74 -33.99 1.65
C THR A 48 10.99 -33.82 3.14
N PHE A 49 9.94 -34.00 3.94
CA PHE A 49 10.00 -33.89 5.39
C PHE A 49 9.56 -35.21 6.01
N ASP A 50 10.37 -35.76 6.92
CA ASP A 50 9.99 -36.93 7.71
C ASP A 50 9.23 -36.49 8.95
N LEU A 51 7.96 -36.87 9.03
CA LEU A 51 7.10 -36.59 10.18
C LEU A 51 7.18 -37.75 11.18
N GLY A 52 7.55 -37.43 12.42
CA GLY A 52 7.44 -38.38 13.53
C GLY A 52 5.99 -38.70 13.87
N PRO A 53 5.72 -39.80 14.60
CA PRO A 53 4.36 -40.21 14.96
C PRO A 53 3.59 -39.17 15.78
N ASP A 54 4.30 -38.26 16.45
CA ASP A 54 3.73 -37.21 17.30
C ASP A 54 3.85 -35.80 16.68
N ALA A 55 4.33 -35.68 15.44
CA ALA A 55 4.48 -34.39 14.76
C ALA A 55 3.22 -34.03 13.96
N ASP A 56 2.60 -32.89 14.26
CA ASP A 56 1.40 -32.37 13.58
C ASP A 56 1.67 -31.14 12.70
N ASN A 57 2.91 -30.66 12.66
CA ASN A 57 3.33 -29.48 11.92
C ASN A 57 4.72 -29.64 11.31
N VAL A 58 5.00 -28.84 10.28
CA VAL A 58 6.31 -28.73 9.62
C VAL A 58 6.65 -27.25 9.46
N ASN A 59 7.83 -26.84 9.91
CA ASN A 59 8.34 -25.51 9.62
C ASN A 59 8.97 -25.47 8.21
N LEU A 60 8.21 -24.97 7.23
CA LEU A 60 8.67 -24.83 5.84
C LEU A 60 9.75 -23.75 5.66
N MET A 61 9.90 -22.84 6.63
CA MET A 61 10.85 -21.74 6.58
C MET A 61 12.19 -22.10 7.26
N GLY A 62 12.27 -23.24 7.95
CA GLY A 62 13.47 -23.67 8.69
C GLY A 62 13.99 -22.57 9.63
N ASP A 63 15.32 -22.42 9.66
CA ASP A 63 16.04 -21.38 10.42
C ASP A 63 16.32 -20.12 9.58
N LEU A 64 15.56 -19.88 8.50
CA LEU A 64 15.80 -18.70 7.65
C LEU A 64 15.67 -17.43 8.52
N PRO A 65 16.74 -16.63 8.68
CA PRO A 65 16.63 -15.37 9.38
C PRO A 65 15.66 -14.50 8.58
N GLY A 66 14.58 -14.07 9.23
CA GLY A 66 13.61 -13.17 8.59
C GLY A 66 14.34 -11.97 8.02
N GLN A 67 14.36 -11.84 6.69
CA GLN A 67 14.92 -10.66 6.05
C GLN A 67 13.95 -9.51 6.30
N VAL A 68 14.37 -8.55 7.12
CA VAL A 68 13.63 -7.31 7.35
C VAL A 68 14.19 -6.25 6.40
N PRO A 69 13.35 -5.63 5.55
CA PRO A 69 13.79 -4.54 4.68
C PRO A 69 14.46 -3.41 5.45
N VAL A 70 15.48 -2.81 4.86
CA VAL A 70 16.12 -1.62 5.42
C VAL A 70 15.31 -0.40 5.03
N PHE A 71 14.64 0.20 6.02
CA PHE A 71 13.83 1.39 5.83
C PHE A 71 14.66 2.68 5.98
N PRO A 72 14.44 3.69 5.11
CA PRO A 72 14.99 5.01 5.32
C PRO A 72 14.50 5.60 6.65
N GLN A 73 15.38 6.34 7.33
CA GLN A 73 15.00 7.04 8.54
C GLN A 73 14.05 8.20 8.20
N LEU A 74 12.94 8.27 8.93
CA LEU A 74 11.92 9.30 8.75
C LEU A 74 12.01 10.35 9.87
N THR A 75 11.99 11.62 9.49
CA THR A 75 11.88 12.72 10.44
C THR A 75 10.46 12.76 11.00
N LYS A 76 10.32 12.54 12.31
CA LYS A 76 9.02 12.57 13.00
C LYS A 76 8.30 13.90 12.75
N LYS A 77 7.02 13.82 12.36
CA LYS A 77 6.12 14.97 12.18
C LYS A 77 5.08 14.98 13.30
N THR A 78 4.90 16.12 13.97
CA THR A 78 3.92 16.25 15.07
C THR A 78 2.49 16.02 14.57
N GLY A 79 1.72 15.19 15.28
CA GLY A 79 0.32 14.90 14.96
C GLY A 79 0.13 14.05 13.69
N LYS A 80 1.21 13.52 13.13
CA LYS A 80 1.18 12.70 11.93
C LYS A 80 1.82 11.35 12.18
N LEU A 81 1.27 10.34 11.52
CA LEU A 81 1.88 9.04 11.38
C LEU A 81 2.41 8.91 9.97
N ILE A 82 3.68 8.56 9.88
CA ILE A 82 4.43 8.44 8.63
C ILE A 82 5.15 7.10 8.60
N GLY A 83 5.32 6.53 7.42
CA GLY A 83 5.99 5.25 7.26
C GLY A 83 6.13 4.82 5.81
N TYR A 84 6.73 3.64 5.62
CA TYR A 84 6.83 2.97 4.33
C TYR A 84 6.17 1.59 4.41
N VAL A 85 5.58 1.16 3.30
CA VAL A 85 5.07 -0.20 3.10
C VAL A 85 5.84 -0.85 1.96
N THR A 86 6.43 -1.99 2.24
CA THR A 86 7.22 -2.77 1.27
C THR A 86 6.87 -4.25 1.33
N ASP A 87 7.26 -4.97 0.29
CA ASP A 87 7.37 -6.43 0.38
C ASP A 87 8.63 -6.86 1.16
N LEU A 88 8.83 -8.17 1.31
CA LEU A 88 10.01 -8.75 1.97
C LEU A 88 11.33 -8.41 1.28
N SER A 89 11.30 -8.15 -0.02
CA SER A 89 12.48 -7.72 -0.77
C SER A 89 12.79 -6.24 -0.54
N GLY A 90 11.89 -5.46 0.05
CA GLY A 90 12.01 -4.00 0.18
C GLY A 90 11.47 -3.22 -1.02
N ARG A 91 10.76 -3.86 -1.96
CA ARG A 91 10.07 -3.13 -3.03
C ARG A 91 8.87 -2.39 -2.46
N PRO A 92 8.68 -1.10 -2.80
CA PRO A 92 7.56 -0.32 -2.30
C PRO A 92 6.23 -0.88 -2.82
N ILE A 93 5.21 -0.84 -1.97
CA ILE A 93 3.84 -1.23 -2.32
C ILE A 93 3.00 0.04 -2.41
N GLU A 94 2.54 0.36 -3.63
CA GLU A 94 1.57 1.43 -3.86
C GLU A 94 0.15 0.98 -3.49
N GLY A 95 -0.65 1.89 -2.94
CA GLY A 95 -2.06 1.63 -2.64
C GLY A 95 -2.31 0.68 -1.47
N ALA A 96 -1.30 0.40 -0.64
CA ALA A 96 -1.50 -0.33 0.60
C ALA A 96 -2.40 0.50 1.52
N TYR A 97 -3.42 -0.12 2.11
CA TYR A 97 -4.30 0.52 3.07
C TYR A 97 -3.72 0.44 4.47
N ILE A 98 -3.57 1.59 5.11
CA ILE A 98 -3.15 1.73 6.50
C ILE A 98 -4.32 2.31 7.30
N GLY A 99 -4.76 1.59 8.32
CA GLY A 99 -5.81 2.03 9.24
C GLY A 99 -5.30 2.09 10.68
N VAL A 100 -5.53 3.22 11.34
CA VAL A 100 -5.21 3.39 12.76
C VAL A 100 -6.40 3.84 13.59
N ARG A 101 -6.37 3.45 14.86
CA ARG A 101 -7.26 3.89 15.93
C ARG A 101 -6.42 4.61 16.96
N SER A 102 -6.98 5.64 17.54
CA SER A 102 -6.34 6.42 18.61
C SER A 102 -7.32 6.66 19.74
N SER A 103 -6.80 6.71 20.97
CA SER A 103 -7.60 7.03 22.16
C SER A 103 -6.78 7.83 23.16
N ALA A 104 -7.31 8.98 23.58
CA ALA A 104 -6.72 9.80 24.63
C ALA A 104 -7.08 9.35 26.06
N VAL A 105 -8.26 8.74 26.26
CA VAL A 105 -8.80 8.40 27.59
C VAL A 105 -9.14 6.91 27.78
N GLY A 106 -8.93 6.08 26.76
CA GLY A 106 -9.34 4.67 26.77
C GLY A 106 -10.86 4.52 26.57
N GLY A 107 -11.29 3.51 25.80
CA GLY A 107 -12.71 3.20 25.58
C GLY A 107 -13.44 4.04 24.51
N LEU A 108 -12.91 5.21 24.14
CA LEU A 108 -13.38 6.00 22.98
C LEU A 108 -12.29 6.06 21.91
N TYR A 109 -12.65 5.74 20.67
CA TYR A 109 -11.70 5.67 19.56
C TYR A 109 -11.99 6.71 18.48
N SER A 110 -10.93 7.37 18.03
CA SER A 110 -10.92 8.12 16.78
C SER A 110 -10.11 7.37 15.74
N TYR A 111 -10.53 7.47 14.48
CA TYR A 111 -10.00 6.68 13.38
C TYR A 111 -9.31 7.59 12.38
N SER A 112 -8.26 7.07 11.76
CA SER A 112 -7.65 7.66 10.58
C SER A 112 -7.20 6.54 9.66
N SER A 113 -7.20 6.79 8.36
CA SER A 113 -6.67 5.85 7.37
C SER A 113 -6.05 6.58 6.18
N GLY A 114 -5.13 5.91 5.50
CA GLY A 114 -4.50 6.41 4.28
C GLY A 114 -4.08 5.28 3.36
N LEU A 115 -3.68 5.65 2.15
CA LEU A 115 -3.04 4.76 1.19
C LEU A 115 -1.56 5.14 1.06
N SER A 116 -0.70 4.15 0.82
CA SER A 116 0.68 4.40 0.41
C SER A 116 0.75 4.89 -1.04
N ASP A 117 1.72 5.77 -1.31
CA ASP A 117 2.03 6.27 -2.65
C ASP A 117 2.90 5.29 -3.47
N ASN A 118 3.33 5.71 -4.66
CA ASN A 118 4.18 4.91 -5.55
C ASN A 118 5.59 4.58 -4.98
N LYS A 119 6.03 5.25 -3.91
CA LYS A 119 7.25 4.95 -3.15
C LYS A 119 6.95 4.10 -1.92
N GLY A 120 5.70 3.64 -1.76
CA GLY A 120 5.24 2.94 -0.58
C GLY A 120 5.13 3.85 0.64
N TYR A 121 5.33 5.15 0.51
CA TYR A 121 5.26 6.10 1.61
C TYR A 121 3.81 6.41 1.96
N TYR A 122 3.49 6.48 3.23
CA TYR A 122 2.20 6.96 3.70
C TYR A 122 2.38 8.03 4.75
N GLU A 123 1.45 8.98 4.77
CA GLU A 123 1.36 10.04 5.77
C GLU A 123 -0.10 10.32 6.08
N MET A 124 -0.43 10.38 7.36
CA MET A 124 -1.81 10.59 7.81
C MET A 124 -1.85 11.33 9.14
N VAL A 125 -2.85 12.19 9.31
CA VAL A 125 -3.10 12.87 10.59
C VAL A 125 -3.67 11.84 11.56
N VAL A 126 -3.09 11.75 12.76
CA VAL A 126 -3.58 10.84 13.80
C VAL A 126 -4.09 11.65 14.99
N PRO A 127 -5.33 11.37 15.46
CA PRO A 127 -5.87 12.01 16.64
C PRO A 127 -5.01 11.70 17.89
N GLN A 128 -5.10 12.56 18.89
CA GLN A 128 -4.24 12.49 20.08
C GLN A 128 -4.48 11.21 20.89
N GLY A 129 -3.40 10.69 21.49
CA GLY A 129 -3.45 9.61 22.48
C GLY A 129 -2.65 8.38 22.07
N ALA A 130 -2.99 7.23 22.64
CA ALA A 130 -2.37 5.96 22.30
C ALA A 130 -2.90 5.48 20.94
N VAL A 131 -1.99 5.09 20.04
CA VAL A 131 -2.30 4.71 18.66
C VAL A 131 -2.11 3.20 18.47
N HIS A 132 -3.06 2.58 17.78
CA HIS A 132 -3.04 1.17 17.41
C HIS A 132 -3.35 1.00 15.92
N PHE A 133 -2.51 0.27 15.20
CA PHE A 133 -2.78 -0.16 13.83
C PHE A 133 -3.81 -1.29 13.86
N TRP A 134 -4.92 -1.13 13.14
CA TRP A 134 -5.98 -2.15 13.08
C TRP A 134 -6.16 -2.74 11.68
N ALA A 135 -5.64 -2.10 10.65
CA ALA A 135 -5.60 -2.62 9.30
C ALA A 135 -4.30 -2.22 8.61
N GLY A 136 -3.70 -3.18 7.92
CA GLY A 136 -2.49 -3.01 7.11
C GLY A 136 -2.49 -4.07 6.02
N GLY A 137 -2.58 -3.66 4.76
CA GLY A 137 -2.53 -4.61 3.65
C GLY A 137 -2.86 -4.01 2.30
N VAL A 138 -2.50 -4.73 1.25
CA VAL A 138 -2.89 -4.43 -0.14
C VAL A 138 -3.80 -5.55 -0.65
N LEU A 139 -4.81 -5.20 -1.42
CA LEU A 139 -5.62 -6.19 -2.11
C LEU A 139 -4.81 -6.75 -3.29
N VAL A 140 -4.40 -8.02 -3.17
CA VAL A 140 -3.78 -8.74 -4.28
C VAL A 140 -4.88 -9.51 -5.00
N ASN A 141 -5.20 -9.09 -6.22
CA ASN A 141 -6.08 -9.87 -7.07
C ASN A 141 -5.27 -10.97 -7.77
N TYR A 142 -5.45 -12.21 -7.30
CA TYR A 142 -4.79 -13.38 -7.88
C TYR A 142 -5.48 -13.88 -9.16
N ALA A 143 -6.71 -13.44 -9.43
CA ALA A 143 -7.46 -13.79 -10.63
C ALA A 143 -7.45 -12.58 -11.57
N GLY A 144 -6.47 -12.54 -12.49
CA GLY A 144 -6.44 -11.53 -13.54
C GLY A 144 -7.80 -11.47 -14.25
N ALA A 145 -8.43 -10.30 -14.20
CA ALA A 145 -9.59 -9.96 -15.02
C ALA A 145 -9.11 -9.19 -16.25
#